data_AF-A0A6H5L7N0-F1
#
_entry.id   AF-A0A6H5L7N0-F1
#
_cell.length_a   1.000
_cell.length_b   1.000
_cell.length_c   1.000
_cell.angle_alpha   90.00
_cell.angle_beta   90.00
_cell.angle_gamma   90.00
#
_symmetry.space_group_name_H-M   'P 1'
#
loop_
_entity.id
_entity.type
_entity.pdbx_description
1 polymer ?
#
loop_
_entity_poly.entity_id
_entity_poly.type
_entity_poly.pdbx_seq_one_letter_code
_entity_poly.pdbx_strand_id
1 'polypeptide(L)'
;MDFLANIGIPGTEFTTGIGSLIEKATSESLVNTDWALNMQICDEINHQGDGPSHAAKALKRRLKSDNPKILELTLTLCETTMKNCSRPLHRALGAREFLAEVAGLCNGQKGYEVRSRALGLIQDWGIAFQSDRSLAYSETYGRLKAQGARFPEATDAATTAFTPAAASYGASSSSSATMAGSGGGGGGGGGGVRSAAEAPPQTMEKLEEDLQVALVRDSHS
;
A
#
# COMPACT_ATOMS: atom_id res chain seq x y z
N MET A 1 -16.89 -9.36 26.86
CA MET A 1 -16.70 -10.70 27.44
C MET A 1 -15.44 -11.27 26.79
N ASP A 2 -14.26 -10.68 27.00
CA ASP A 2 -13.12 -10.92 26.09
C ASP A 2 -11.77 -11.00 26.82
N PHE A 3 -11.78 -11.46 28.07
CA PHE A 3 -10.54 -11.69 28.82
C PHE A 3 -9.72 -12.85 28.21
N LEU A 4 -10.35 -13.74 27.44
CA LEU A 4 -9.71 -14.94 26.88
C LEU A 4 -8.93 -14.68 25.57
N ALA A 5 -9.31 -13.69 24.76
CA ALA A 5 -8.63 -13.38 23.49
C ALA A 5 -7.21 -12.80 23.68
N ASN A 6 -6.93 -12.24 24.86
CA ASN A 6 -5.64 -11.64 25.18
C ASN A 6 -4.58 -12.64 25.70
N ILE A 7 -4.98 -13.88 26.06
CA ILE A 7 -4.09 -14.84 26.75
C ILE A 7 -3.24 -15.68 25.78
N GLY A 8 -3.36 -15.49 24.45
CA GLY A 8 -2.54 -16.24 23.49
C GLY A 8 -2.82 -17.75 23.52
N ILE A 9 -4.05 -18.13 23.92
CA ILE A 9 -4.52 -19.52 23.89
C ILE A 9 -4.63 -19.93 22.42
N PRO A 10 -3.91 -20.97 21.97
CA PRO A 10 -3.99 -21.45 20.59
C PRO A 10 -5.43 -21.83 20.23
N GLY A 11 -5.95 -21.33 19.11
CA GLY A 11 -7.30 -21.62 18.62
C GLY A 11 -8.34 -20.53 18.87
N THR A 12 -8.00 -19.46 19.59
CA THR A 12 -8.89 -18.31 19.83
C THR A 12 -8.74 -17.21 18.78
N GLU A 13 -7.82 -17.35 17.83
CA GLU A 13 -7.50 -16.28 16.87
C GLU A 13 -8.69 -15.97 15.94
N PHE A 14 -9.55 -16.95 15.66
CA PHE A 14 -10.75 -16.79 14.85
C PHE A 14 -12.03 -16.57 15.65
N THR A 15 -11.98 -16.58 16.98
CA THR A 15 -13.15 -16.30 17.83
C THR A 15 -13.43 -14.80 17.95
N THR A 16 -12.47 -13.95 17.59
CA THR A 16 -12.67 -12.50 17.49
C THR A 16 -13.43 -12.13 16.22
N GLY A 17 -14.14 -11.00 16.23
CA GLY A 17 -14.88 -10.53 15.04
C GLY A 17 -13.98 -10.41 13.80
N ILE A 18 -12.84 -9.73 13.94
CA ILE A 18 -11.82 -9.59 12.88
C ILE A 18 -11.24 -10.95 12.48
N GLY A 19 -10.95 -11.81 13.45
CA GLY A 19 -10.42 -13.15 13.20
C GLY A 19 -11.35 -13.99 12.33
N SER A 20 -12.65 -13.99 12.63
CA SER A 20 -13.66 -14.69 11.83
C SER A 20 -13.77 -14.12 10.41
N LEU A 21 -13.66 -12.81 10.24
CA LEU A 21 -13.63 -12.18 8.92
C LEU A 21 -12.40 -12.62 8.11
N ILE A 22 -11.22 -12.65 8.74
CA ILE A 22 -9.97 -13.11 8.11
C ILE A 22 -10.07 -14.59 7.71
N GLU A 23 -10.66 -15.44 8.55
CA GLU A 23 -10.87 -16.85 8.22
C GLU A 23 -11.75 -17.01 6.98
N LYS A 24 -12.85 -16.24 6.89
CA LYS A 24 -13.73 -16.21 5.72
C LYS A 24 -13.02 -15.70 4.47
N ALA A 25 -12.30 -14.58 4.56
CA ALA A 25 -11.59 -13.93 3.45
C ALA A 25 -10.46 -14.77 2.86
N THR A 26 -10.00 -15.76 3.61
CA THR A 26 -8.91 -16.64 3.19
C THR A 26 -9.36 -18.09 3.03
N SER A 27 -10.67 -18.37 3.06
CA SER A 27 -11.23 -19.72 2.95
C SER A 27 -10.80 -20.41 1.67
N GLU A 28 -10.49 -21.72 1.75
CA GLU A 28 -10.16 -22.53 0.59
C GLU A 28 -11.33 -22.70 -0.40
N SER A 29 -12.57 -22.46 0.06
CA SER A 29 -13.77 -22.48 -0.77
C SER A 29 -13.93 -21.26 -1.69
N LEU A 30 -13.10 -20.22 -1.52
CA LEU A 30 -13.15 -19.03 -2.36
C LEU A 30 -12.61 -19.33 -3.76
N VAL A 31 -13.41 -19.00 -4.77
CA VAL A 31 -12.97 -19.05 -6.17
C VAL A 31 -11.83 -18.04 -6.39
N ASN A 32 -12.05 -16.79 -5.97
CA ASN A 32 -11.13 -15.67 -6.13
C ASN A 32 -11.04 -14.85 -4.84
N THR A 33 -10.14 -13.85 -4.82
CA THR A 33 -10.04 -12.90 -3.70
C THR A 33 -11.34 -12.12 -3.54
N ASP A 34 -11.88 -12.10 -2.31
CA ASP A 34 -13.03 -11.26 -1.95
C ASP A 34 -12.52 -9.87 -1.54
N TRP A 35 -12.43 -8.97 -2.52
CA TRP A 35 -11.94 -7.61 -2.30
C TRP A 35 -12.85 -6.79 -1.38
N ALA A 36 -14.17 -7.03 -1.43
CA ALA A 36 -15.11 -6.33 -0.56
C ALA A 36 -14.86 -6.71 0.90
N LEU A 37 -14.69 -8.00 1.18
CA LEU A 37 -14.38 -8.48 2.52
C LEU A 37 -12.98 -8.02 2.99
N ASN A 38 -11.98 -7.99 2.09
CA ASN A 38 -10.66 -7.46 2.43
C ASN A 38 -10.69 -5.99 2.84
N MET A 39 -11.49 -5.15 2.15
CA MET A 39 -11.68 -3.74 2.53
C MET A 39 -12.42 -3.61 3.85
N GLN A 40 -13.48 -4.39 4.06
CA GLN A 40 -14.19 -4.44 5.34
C GLN A 40 -13.25 -4.80 6.50
N ILE A 41 -12.34 -5.76 6.30
CA ILE A 41 -11.34 -6.12 7.31
C ILE A 41 -10.41 -4.94 7.62
N CYS A 42 -9.97 -4.17 6.62
CA CYS A 42 -9.13 -3.00 6.84
C CYS A 42 -9.86 -1.94 7.68
N ASP A 43 -11.13 -1.69 7.38
CA ASP A 43 -11.97 -0.76 8.15
C ASP A 43 -12.11 -1.22 9.60
N GLU A 44 -12.42 -2.50 9.82
CA GLU A 44 -12.59 -3.05 11.17
C GLU A 44 -11.29 -2.99 11.99
N ILE A 45 -10.15 -3.29 11.36
CA ILE A 45 -8.83 -3.17 11.98
C ILE A 45 -8.55 -1.74 12.44
N ASN A 46 -8.91 -0.74 11.62
CA ASN A 46 -8.64 0.66 11.93
C ASN A 46 -9.63 1.24 12.96
N HIS A 47 -10.85 0.73 13.02
CA HIS A 47 -11.88 1.19 13.97
C HIS A 47 -11.72 0.60 15.37
N GLN A 48 -11.19 -0.61 15.51
CA GLN A 48 -11.02 -1.28 16.80
C GLN A 48 -9.62 -1.03 17.41
N GLY A 49 -9.57 -0.64 18.68
CA GLY A 49 -8.30 -0.37 19.38
C GLY A 49 -7.39 -1.61 19.51
N ASP A 50 -7.97 -2.80 19.66
CA ASP A 50 -7.30 -4.10 19.67
C ASP A 50 -7.28 -4.80 18.30
N GLY A 51 -7.88 -4.18 17.28
CA GLY A 51 -7.99 -4.72 15.93
C GLY A 51 -6.66 -5.13 15.30
N PRO A 52 -5.59 -4.31 15.38
CA PRO A 52 -4.27 -4.67 14.89
C PRO A 52 -3.70 -5.96 15.52
N SER A 53 -3.92 -6.16 16.82
CA SER A 53 -3.44 -7.33 17.56
C SER A 53 -4.20 -8.59 17.14
N HIS A 54 -5.53 -8.50 17.04
CA HIS A 54 -6.37 -9.60 16.58
C HIS A 54 -6.08 -9.99 15.13
N ALA A 55 -5.93 -9.02 14.23
CA ALA A 55 -5.57 -9.27 12.85
C ALA A 55 -4.21 -9.95 12.71
N ALA A 56 -3.18 -9.44 13.38
CA ALA A 56 -1.84 -10.03 13.31
C ALA A 56 -1.83 -11.49 13.79
N LYS A 57 -2.55 -11.81 14.87
CA LYS A 57 -2.69 -13.19 15.37
C LYS A 57 -3.40 -14.10 14.35
N ALA A 58 -4.53 -13.66 13.79
CA ALA A 58 -5.31 -14.43 12.82
C ALA A 58 -4.56 -14.64 11.50
N LEU A 59 -3.94 -13.58 10.95
CA LEU A 59 -3.10 -13.68 9.74
C LEU A 59 -1.92 -14.63 9.96
N LYS A 60 -1.23 -14.51 11.09
CA LYS A 60 -0.12 -15.42 11.44
C LYS A 60 -0.58 -16.87 11.50
N ARG A 61 -1.78 -17.13 12.03
CA ARG A 61 -2.36 -18.49 12.06
C ARG A 61 -2.64 -19.01 10.65
N ARG A 62 -3.15 -18.18 9.73
CA ARG A 62 -3.40 -18.59 8.34
C ARG A 62 -2.11 -18.83 7.54
N LEU A 63 -1.04 -18.08 7.81
CA LEU A 63 0.29 -18.28 7.20
C LEU A 63 0.93 -19.63 7.55
N LYS A 64 0.44 -20.33 8.60
CA LYS A 64 0.88 -21.68 8.97
C LYS A 64 0.14 -22.80 8.23
N SER A 65 -0.79 -22.45 7.34
CA SER A 65 -1.55 -23.44 6.57
C SER A 65 -0.63 -24.22 5.62
N ASP A 66 -0.97 -25.48 5.37
CA ASP A 66 -0.35 -26.27 4.31
C ASP A 66 -1.02 -26.07 2.96
N ASN A 67 -2.22 -25.48 2.92
CA ASN A 67 -2.98 -25.26 1.69
C ASN A 67 -2.46 -24.01 0.95
N PRO A 68 -1.90 -24.15 -0.27
CA PRO A 68 -1.38 -23.01 -1.04
C PRO A 68 -2.43 -21.93 -1.33
N LYS A 69 -3.69 -22.30 -1.57
CA LYS A 69 -4.78 -21.34 -1.82
C LYS A 69 -5.01 -20.43 -0.61
N ILE A 70 -5.03 -21.02 0.58
CA ILE A 70 -5.15 -20.25 1.83
C ILE A 70 -3.95 -19.30 1.98
N LEU A 71 -2.74 -19.77 1.69
CA LEU A 71 -1.52 -18.95 1.77
C LEU A 71 -1.55 -17.78 0.79
N GLU A 72 -1.94 -18.00 -0.47
CA GLU A 72 -2.06 -16.96 -1.49
C GLU A 72 -3.08 -15.88 -1.10
N LEU A 73 -4.27 -16.29 -0.66
CA LEU A 73 -5.30 -15.37 -0.18
C LEU A 73 -4.83 -14.59 1.05
N THR A 74 -4.13 -15.27 1.97
CA THR A 74 -3.58 -14.62 3.18
C THR A 74 -2.49 -13.61 2.83
N LEU A 75 -1.55 -13.94 1.94
CA LEU A 75 -0.52 -13.01 1.48
C LEU A 75 -1.13 -11.81 0.76
N THR A 76 -2.20 -12.01 -0.02
CA THR A 76 -2.96 -10.93 -0.67
C THR A 76 -3.62 -10.02 0.37
N LEU A 77 -4.21 -10.59 1.43
CA LEU A 77 -4.79 -9.82 2.52
C LEU A 77 -3.73 -9.08 3.35
N CYS A 78 -2.56 -9.67 3.58
CA CYS A 78 -1.42 -8.99 4.22
C CYS A 78 -0.97 -7.76 3.41
N GLU A 79 -0.86 -7.90 2.09
CA GLU A 79 -0.54 -6.77 1.21
C GLU A 79 -1.59 -5.66 1.31
N THR A 80 -2.86 -6.06 1.25
CA THR A 80 -4.00 -5.15 1.28
C THR A 80 -4.05 -4.37 2.59
N THR A 81 -3.88 -5.05 3.72
CA THR A 81 -3.89 -4.41 5.04
C THR A 81 -2.67 -3.54 5.27
N MET A 82 -1.49 -3.88 4.75
CA MET A 82 -0.31 -3.00 4.79
C MET A 82 -0.46 -1.72 3.96
N LYS A 83 -1.34 -1.71 2.95
CA LYS A 83 -1.63 -0.52 2.13
C LYS A 83 -2.72 0.36 2.71
N ASN A 84 -3.64 -0.19 3.51
CA ASN A 84 -4.87 0.50 3.93
C ASN A 84 -5.00 0.68 5.45
N CYS A 85 -4.16 0.04 6.25
CA CYS A 85 -4.22 0.16 7.71
C CYS A 85 -3.19 1.15 8.27
N SER A 86 -3.47 1.60 9.48
CA SER A 86 -2.64 2.56 10.19
C SER A 86 -1.39 1.92 10.82
N ARG A 87 -0.46 2.78 11.28
CA ARG A 87 0.84 2.38 11.87
C ARG A 87 0.78 1.30 12.96
N PRO A 88 -0.24 1.22 13.84
CA PRO A 88 -0.36 0.11 14.80
C PRO A 88 -0.33 -1.28 14.15
N LEU A 89 -0.99 -1.46 12.99
CA LEU A 89 -0.94 -2.74 12.28
C LEU A 89 0.46 -2.98 11.71
N HIS A 90 1.09 -1.97 11.11
CA HIS A 90 2.46 -2.11 10.58
C HIS A 90 3.46 -2.50 11.69
N ARG A 91 3.25 -2.03 12.92
CA ARG A 91 4.07 -2.49 14.07
C ARG A 91 3.81 -3.95 14.41
N ALA A 92 2.54 -4.37 14.43
CA ALA A 92 2.16 -5.75 14.74
C ALA A 92 2.67 -6.75 13.68
N LEU A 93 2.58 -6.40 12.39
CA LEU A 93 3.10 -7.23 11.29
C LEU A 93 4.63 -7.13 11.13
N GLY A 94 5.25 -6.06 11.65
CA GLY A 94 6.70 -5.88 11.70
C GLY A 94 7.40 -6.65 12.83
N ALA A 95 6.65 -7.40 13.63
CA ALA A 95 7.18 -8.26 14.68
C ALA A 95 7.94 -9.47 14.09
N ARG A 96 9.04 -9.87 14.73
CA ARG A 96 9.94 -10.93 14.22
C ARG A 96 9.22 -12.25 14.00
N GLU A 97 8.33 -12.60 14.91
CA GLU A 97 7.53 -13.82 14.86
C GLU A 97 6.51 -13.83 13.72
N PHE A 98 5.99 -12.67 13.30
CA PHE A 98 5.11 -12.59 12.13
C PHE A 98 5.92 -12.74 10.84
N LEU A 99 7.01 -11.98 10.73
CA LEU A 99 7.90 -12.01 9.57
C LEU A 99 8.61 -13.35 9.40
N ALA A 100 8.84 -14.09 10.48
CA ALA A 100 9.38 -15.45 10.41
C ALA A 100 8.45 -16.40 9.63
N GLU A 101 7.12 -16.30 9.81
CA GLU A 101 6.17 -17.13 9.06
C GLU A 101 6.19 -16.77 7.57
N VAL A 102 6.19 -15.48 7.22
CA VAL A 102 6.28 -15.03 5.81
C VAL A 102 7.62 -15.44 5.18
N ALA A 103 8.72 -15.29 5.92
CA ALA A 103 10.04 -15.70 5.46
C ALA A 103 10.14 -17.22 5.25
N GLY A 104 9.43 -18.02 6.05
CA GLY A 104 9.33 -19.47 5.89
C GLY A 104 8.76 -19.87 4.52
N LEU A 105 7.80 -19.09 4.00
CA LEU A 105 7.19 -19.32 2.69
C LEU A 105 8.13 -19.04 1.51
N CYS A 106 9.23 -18.31 1.73
CA CYS A 106 10.20 -17.96 0.69
C CYS A 106 11.07 -19.15 0.23
N ASN A 107 11.00 -20.28 0.94
CA ASN A 107 11.79 -21.48 0.63
C ASN A 107 11.25 -22.29 -0.57
N GLY A 108 10.03 -22.00 -1.05
CA GLY A 108 9.42 -22.68 -2.20
C GLY A 108 8.69 -24.00 -1.92
N GLN A 109 8.69 -24.50 -0.68
CA GLN A 109 8.04 -25.76 -0.34
C GLN A 109 6.51 -25.71 -0.49
N LYS A 110 5.92 -24.51 -0.49
CA LYS A 110 4.47 -24.29 -0.62
C LYS A 110 4.02 -23.92 -2.05
N GLY A 111 4.92 -24.03 -3.03
CA GLY A 111 4.64 -23.71 -4.44
C GLY A 111 5.28 -22.40 -4.89
N TYR A 112 5.41 -22.26 -6.23
CA TYR A 112 6.08 -21.13 -6.86
C TYR A 112 5.37 -19.80 -6.59
N GLU A 113 4.05 -19.76 -6.76
CA GLU A 113 3.26 -18.53 -6.60
C GLU A 113 3.31 -17.98 -5.16
N VAL A 114 3.14 -18.86 -4.17
CA VAL A 114 3.27 -18.52 -2.75
C VAL A 114 4.66 -17.95 -2.45
N ARG A 115 5.71 -18.60 -2.96
CA ARG A 115 7.10 -18.14 -2.79
C ARG A 115 7.32 -16.77 -3.43
N SER A 116 6.89 -16.61 -4.67
CA SER A 116 7.04 -15.38 -5.45
C SER A 116 6.40 -14.21 -4.72
N ARG A 117 5.16 -14.39 -4.26
CA ARG A 117 4.43 -13.37 -3.51
C ARG A 117 5.06 -13.05 -2.16
N ALA A 118 5.48 -14.06 -1.40
CA ALA A 118 6.15 -13.85 -0.11
C ALA A 118 7.46 -13.06 -0.26
N LEU A 119 8.26 -13.38 -1.29
CA LEU A 119 9.50 -12.64 -1.59
C LEU A 119 9.20 -11.18 -1.96
N GLY A 120 8.20 -10.94 -2.82
CA GLY A 120 7.76 -9.59 -3.17
C GLY A 120 7.38 -8.76 -1.95
N LEU A 121 6.53 -9.30 -1.06
CA LEU A 121 6.12 -8.59 0.16
C LEU A 121 7.29 -8.28 1.10
N ILE A 122 8.19 -9.24 1.30
CA ILE A 122 9.37 -9.01 2.15
C ILE A 122 10.27 -7.91 1.57
N GLN A 123 10.45 -7.88 0.24
CA GLN A 123 11.20 -6.83 -0.43
C GLN A 123 10.52 -5.47 -0.27
N ASP A 124 9.23 -5.38 -0.61
CA ASP A 124 8.47 -4.14 -0.57
C ASP A 124 8.47 -3.55 0.84
N TRP A 125 8.17 -4.36 1.85
CA TRP A 125 8.19 -3.89 3.25
C TRP A 125 9.60 -3.62 3.75
N GLY A 126 10.58 -4.43 3.35
CA GLY A 126 11.99 -4.24 3.69
C GLY A 126 12.53 -2.89 3.22
N ILE A 127 12.12 -2.46 2.03
CA ILE A 127 12.47 -1.16 1.43
C ILE A 127 11.63 -0.03 2.07
N ALA A 128 10.31 -0.19 2.14
CA ALA A 128 9.40 0.85 2.64
C ALA A 128 9.67 1.23 4.10
N PHE A 129 10.02 0.25 4.95
CA PHE A 129 10.29 0.46 6.38
C PHE A 129 11.78 0.51 6.71
N GLN A 130 12.66 0.73 5.72
CA GLN A 130 14.11 0.73 5.95
C GLN A 130 14.63 1.83 6.88
N SER A 131 13.84 2.86 7.17
CA SER A 131 14.22 3.91 8.13
C SER A 131 13.85 3.55 9.57
N ASP A 132 12.90 2.64 9.77
CA ASP A 132 12.43 2.23 11.10
C ASP A 132 13.13 0.94 11.55
N ARG A 133 14.25 1.10 12.25
CA ARG A 133 15.04 -0.02 12.80
C ARG A 133 14.36 -0.72 13.97
N SER A 134 13.27 -0.18 14.52
CA SER A 134 12.51 -0.86 15.57
C SER A 134 11.68 -2.02 15.04
N LEU A 135 11.43 -2.04 13.73
CA LEU A 135 10.67 -3.08 13.04
C LEU A 135 11.61 -4.01 12.27
N ALA A 136 11.30 -5.31 12.28
CA ALA A 136 12.20 -6.32 11.72
C ALA A 136 12.09 -6.47 10.19
N TYR A 137 11.36 -5.59 9.49
CA TYR A 137 11.18 -5.65 8.04
C TYR A 137 12.51 -5.62 7.28
N SER A 138 13.30 -4.56 7.50
CA SER A 138 14.58 -4.36 6.79
C SER A 138 15.62 -5.42 7.16
N GLU A 139 15.66 -5.84 8.43
CA GLU A 139 16.50 -6.94 8.92
C GLU A 139 16.15 -8.27 8.23
N THR A 140 14.85 -8.60 8.13
CA THR A 140 14.38 -9.84 7.51
C THR A 140 14.71 -9.88 6.02
N TYR A 141 14.48 -8.78 5.31
CA TYR A 141 14.85 -8.63 3.91
C TYR A 141 16.37 -8.79 3.69
N GLY A 142 17.18 -8.08 4.48
CA GLY A 142 18.64 -8.18 4.42
C GLY A 142 19.15 -9.60 4.70
N ARG A 143 18.60 -10.26 5.72
CA ARG A 143 18.95 -11.64 6.08
C ARG A 143 18.64 -12.62 4.95
N LEU A 144 17.47 -12.53 4.32
CA LEU A 144 17.11 -13.42 3.21
C LEU A 144 18.01 -13.19 1.99
N LYS A 145 18.37 -11.94 1.68
CA LYS A 145 19.35 -11.64 0.63
C LYS A 145 20.71 -12.27 0.94
N ALA A 146 21.20 -12.14 2.17
CA ALA A 146 22.47 -12.75 2.58
C ALA A 146 22.44 -14.29 2.52
N GLN A 147 21.26 -14.91 2.67
CA GLN A 147 21.04 -16.34 2.49
C GLN A 147 20.90 -16.77 1.02
N GLY A 148 21.02 -15.85 0.07
CA GLY A 148 20.95 -16.14 -1.37
C GLY A 148 19.54 -16.20 -1.94
N ALA A 149 18.52 -15.70 -1.22
CA ALA A 149 17.18 -15.58 -1.78
C ALA A 149 17.19 -14.63 -2.99
N ARG A 150 16.65 -15.12 -4.13
CA ARG A 150 16.47 -14.31 -5.34
C ARG A 150 15.15 -13.58 -5.25
N PHE A 151 15.23 -12.27 -5.08
CA PHE A 151 14.08 -11.39 -5.04
C PHE A 151 13.65 -10.96 -6.45
N PRO A 152 12.37 -10.64 -6.68
CA PRO A 152 11.90 -10.05 -7.93
C PRO A 152 12.70 -8.80 -8.30
N GLU A 153 12.89 -8.58 -9.60
CA GLU A 153 13.42 -7.31 -10.08
C GLU A 153 12.46 -6.19 -9.64
N ALA A 154 13.02 -5.12 -9.06
CA ALA A 154 12.21 -3.99 -8.62
C ALA A 154 11.52 -3.40 -9.86
N THR A 155 10.20 -3.55 -9.95
CA THR A 155 9.41 -2.84 -10.94
C THR A 155 9.18 -1.41 -10.45
N ASP A 156 9.37 -0.42 -11.32
CA ASP A 156 9.32 1.02 -11.01
C ASP A 156 8.00 1.53 -10.39
N ALA A 157 6.97 0.67 -10.28
CA ALA A 157 5.66 0.99 -9.72
C ALA A 157 5.68 1.32 -8.20
N ALA A 158 6.76 1.00 -7.48
CA ALA A 158 6.89 1.27 -6.05
C ALA A 158 7.11 2.76 -5.70
N THR A 159 7.34 3.64 -6.68
CA THR A 159 7.68 5.06 -6.43
C THR A 159 6.47 6.00 -6.39
N THR A 160 5.27 5.55 -6.75
CA THR A 160 4.09 6.43 -6.95
C THR A 160 3.03 6.39 -5.85
N ALA A 161 3.25 5.71 -4.73
CA ALA A 161 2.21 5.52 -3.69
C ALA A 161 2.34 6.41 -2.43
N PHE A 162 3.32 7.31 -2.35
CA PHE A 162 3.48 8.25 -1.23
C PHE A 162 3.70 9.68 -1.72
N THR A 163 2.66 10.29 -2.29
CA THR A 163 2.62 11.75 -2.46
C THR A 163 1.64 12.31 -1.43
N PRO A 164 2.06 13.15 -0.47
CA PRO A 164 1.12 13.90 0.36
C PRO A 164 0.42 14.93 -0.52
N ALA A 165 -0.90 14.84 -0.64
CA ALA A 165 -1.69 15.81 -1.39
C ALA A 165 -1.61 17.19 -0.72
N ALA A 166 -0.86 18.11 -1.31
CA ALA A 166 -0.95 19.53 -1.03
C ALA A 166 -2.01 20.15 -1.97
N ALA A 167 -3.00 20.77 -1.33
CA ALA A 167 -4.15 21.54 -1.80
C ALA A 167 -4.15 22.12 -3.23
N SER A 168 -5.29 21.97 -3.90
CA SER A 168 -6.28 23.04 -4.21
C SER A 168 -6.94 22.82 -5.58
N TYR A 169 -8.15 22.25 -5.58
CA TYR A 169 -9.05 22.36 -6.73
C TYR A 169 -10.17 23.33 -6.38
N GLY A 170 -10.28 24.36 -7.23
CA GLY A 170 -11.15 25.50 -7.08
C GLY A 170 -12.62 25.13 -7.03
N ALA A 171 -13.33 25.82 -6.14
CA ALA A 171 -14.78 25.89 -6.13
C ALA A 171 -15.26 26.79 -7.28
N SER A 172 -16.22 26.30 -8.06
CA SER A 172 -17.14 27.08 -8.90
C SER A 172 -18.53 26.53 -8.53
N SER A 173 -19.42 27.24 -7.85
CA SER A 173 -20.15 28.47 -8.20
C SER A 173 -21.64 28.10 -8.26
N SER A 174 -22.42 28.59 -7.30
CA SER A 174 -23.87 28.79 -7.48
C SER A 174 -24.28 30.05 -6.71
N SER A 175 -24.83 30.98 -7.48
CA SER A 175 -25.11 32.37 -7.17
C SER A 175 -26.33 32.54 -6.26
N SER A 176 -26.25 33.45 -5.28
CA SER A 176 -27.31 34.42 -4.96
C SER A 176 -26.95 35.27 -3.74
N ALA A 177 -26.71 36.57 -3.93
CA ALA A 177 -27.11 37.63 -3.00
C ALA A 177 -26.68 39.01 -3.55
N THR A 178 -27.68 39.81 -3.90
CA THR A 178 -27.60 41.25 -4.18
C THR A 178 -27.49 42.05 -2.87
N MET A 179 -26.63 43.07 -2.84
CA MET A 179 -26.93 44.48 -2.45
C MET A 179 -25.72 45.22 -1.83
N ALA A 180 -25.33 46.31 -2.52
CA ALA A 180 -24.96 47.65 -2.02
C ALA A 180 -23.76 47.89 -1.07
N GLY A 181 -22.90 48.85 -1.46
CA GLY A 181 -22.10 49.66 -0.52
C GLY A 181 -20.76 50.21 -1.04
N SER A 182 -20.68 51.54 -1.17
CA SER A 182 -19.65 52.36 -1.85
C SER A 182 -18.30 52.59 -1.13
N GLY A 183 -17.26 53.00 -1.91
CA GLY A 183 -16.07 53.79 -1.49
C GLY A 183 -14.73 53.05 -1.72
N GLY A 184 -13.87 53.38 -2.70
CA GLY A 184 -12.91 54.51 -2.76
C GLY A 184 -11.63 54.21 -1.93
N GLY A 185 -10.36 54.29 -2.33
CA GLY A 185 -9.59 54.63 -3.54
C GLY A 185 -8.07 54.54 -3.21
N GLY A 186 -7.17 54.59 -4.22
CA GLY A 186 -5.70 54.80 -4.12
C GLY A 186 -4.86 53.54 -3.76
N GLY A 187 -3.94 53.01 -4.58
CA GLY A 187 -2.67 53.58 -5.07
C GLY A 187 -1.52 53.12 -4.15
N GLY A 188 -0.36 52.58 -4.51
CA GLY A 188 0.33 52.17 -5.74
C GLY A 188 1.72 51.59 -5.35
N GLY A 189 2.42 50.93 -6.30
CA GLY A 189 3.85 50.52 -6.23
C GLY A 189 4.12 49.25 -5.39
N GLY A 190 4.95 48.28 -5.76
CA GLY A 190 5.98 48.13 -6.80
C GLY A 190 7.05 47.21 -6.20
N GLY A 191 7.42 46.10 -6.85
CA GLY A 191 8.47 45.20 -6.35
C GLY A 191 8.45 43.82 -7.00
N GLY A 192 9.06 43.70 -8.17
CA GLY A 192 9.18 42.45 -8.91
C GLY A 192 10.22 41.49 -8.32
N VAL A 193 9.83 40.22 -8.21
CA VAL A 193 10.75 39.08 -8.16
C VAL A 193 10.42 38.16 -9.34
N ARG A 194 11.33 38.19 -10.32
CA ARG A 194 11.50 37.30 -11.48
C ARG A 194 11.08 35.85 -11.18
N SER A 195 9.88 35.46 -11.63
CA SER A 195 9.48 34.07 -11.81
C SER A 195 10.01 33.58 -13.16
N ALA A 196 10.73 32.46 -13.15
CA ALA A 196 11.17 31.79 -14.37
C ALA A 196 9.94 31.50 -15.25
N ALA A 197 10.00 31.94 -16.51
CA ALA A 197 8.94 31.74 -17.48
C ALA A 197 8.86 30.25 -17.84
N GLU A 198 7.79 29.61 -17.39
CA GLU A 198 7.37 28.31 -17.88
C GLU A 198 6.96 28.45 -19.35
N ALA A 199 7.51 27.58 -20.21
CA ALA A 199 7.21 27.59 -21.63
C ALA A 199 5.73 27.26 -21.85
N PRO A 200 5.03 27.95 -22.78
CA PRO A 200 3.62 27.69 -23.03
C PRO A 200 3.42 26.26 -23.57
N PRO A 201 2.31 25.60 -23.20
CA PRO A 201 2.01 24.26 -23.68
C PRO A 201 1.91 24.27 -25.21
N GLN A 202 2.80 23.50 -25.85
CA GLN A 202 2.78 23.31 -27.30
C GLN A 202 1.45 22.63 -27.67
N THR A 203 0.72 23.21 -28.62
CA THR A 203 -0.52 22.61 -29.14
C THR A 203 -0.19 21.30 -29.85
N MET A 204 -1.09 20.31 -29.74
CA MET A 204 -0.90 18.95 -30.25
C MET A 204 -0.52 18.90 -31.75
N GLU A 205 -1.00 19.88 -32.51
CA GLU A 205 -0.66 20.07 -33.93
C GLU A 205 0.84 20.32 -34.17
N LYS A 206 1.53 20.99 -33.24
CA LYS A 206 2.97 21.27 -33.33
C LYS A 206 3.82 20.01 -33.07
N LEU A 207 3.36 19.14 -32.18
CA LEU A 207 4.00 17.86 -31.87
C LEU A 207 3.83 16.85 -33.02
N GLU A 208 2.71 16.89 -33.73
CA GLU A 208 2.50 16.05 -34.93
C GLU A 208 3.41 16.47 -36.09
N GLU A 209 3.62 17.78 -36.26
CA GLU A 209 4.51 18.34 -37.28
C GLU A 209 5.98 17.92 -37.03
N ASP A 210 6.45 18.00 -35.78
CA ASP A 210 7.81 17.59 -35.41
C ASP A 210 8.04 16.07 -35.53
N LEU A 211 7.00 15.26 -35.28
CA LEU A 211 7.07 13.80 -35.46
C LEU A 211 7.19 13.41 -36.94
N GLN A 212 6.49 14.12 -37.84
CA GLN A 212 6.59 13.89 -39.28
C GLN A 212 7.97 14.26 -39.83
N VAL A 213 8.59 15.34 -39.34
CA VAL A 213 9.94 15.74 -39.74
C VAL A 213 10.99 14.73 -39.28
N ALA A 214 10.83 14.15 -38.08
CA ALA A 214 11.74 13.12 -37.57
C ALA A 214 11.68 11.84 -38.41
N LEU A 215 10.48 11.37 -38.77
CA LEU A 215 10.29 10.15 -39.56
C LEU A 215 10.84 10.26 -41.00
N VAL A 216 10.80 11.46 -41.60
CA VAL A 216 11.35 11.71 -42.95
C VAL A 216 12.89 11.66 -42.94
N ARG A 217 13.54 11.98 -41.81
CA ARG A 217 15.01 11.97 -41.69
C ARG A 217 15.60 10.56 -41.57
N ASP A 218 14.89 9.62 -40.96
CA ASP A 218 15.37 8.23 -40.82
C ASP A 218 15.31 7.41 -42.12
N SER A 219 14.66 7.91 -43.17
CA SER A 219 14.51 7.18 -44.45
C SER A 219 15.68 7.38 -45.44
N HIS A 220 16.74 8.11 -45.07
CA HIS A 220 17.90 8.39 -45.93
C HIS A 220 19.27 8.04 -45.32
N SER A 221 19.31 7.13 -44.34
CA SER A 221 20.57 6.55 -43.82
C SER A 221 20.70 5.07 -44.15
#